data_AF-A0A916K8C9-F1
#
_entry.id   AF-A0A916K8C9-F1
#
_cell.length_a   1.000
_cell.length_b   1.000
_cell.length_c   1.000
_cell.angle_alpha   90.00
_cell.angle_beta   90.00
_cell.angle_gamma   90.00
#
_symmetry.space_group_name_H-M   'P 1'
#
loop_
_entity.id
_entity.type
_entity.pdbx_description
1 polymer ?
#
loop_
_entity_poly.entity_id
_entity_poly.type
_entity_poly.pdbx_seq_one_letter_code
_entity_poly.pdbx_strand_id
1 'polypeptide(L)'
;MNKKAVQFPELVHTRYAYERLKQCVRCGAYSSLGLETCLSCEAEHSLRPVTDIARTVLRNGKLRDALLLGASGLAGFVFARSVLQMSVSLTAGLLLVGVYVWLCKRYAQEREQHTLLELLKQESAQVRDGMLLDAENAAGDLKSEDELSAYLKLREIGHFLKGDQIKLLKIYCLNRFILRRDMDLELGTLIPEAFDPDFVRYVNEICKVKPELVRRDMLDYARKYRGDIEALAIGPQTMAQLAGAALRVKEYVVQYPDLIADHVGALSRDRLLRLCRLLQDIPASRRSARLYDKAMDEAERMYGNDAEFEPILGKDANFT
;
A
#
# COMPACT_ATOMS: atom_id res chain seq x y z
N MET A 1 -26.96 -4.30 -10.89
CA MET A 1 -26.73 -3.80 -9.52
C MET A 1 -26.66 -2.28 -9.57
N ASN A 2 -27.41 -1.58 -8.72
CA ASN A 2 -27.34 -0.13 -8.63
C ASN A 2 -26.04 0.25 -7.91
N LYS A 3 -25.19 1.04 -8.58
CA LYS A 3 -23.97 1.58 -7.96
C LYS A 3 -24.32 2.72 -7.01
N LYS A 4 -23.69 2.75 -5.84
CA LYS A 4 -23.87 3.80 -4.82
C LYS A 4 -22.84 4.91 -5.04
N ALA A 5 -23.28 6.17 -4.97
CA ALA A 5 -22.36 7.31 -4.91
C ALA A 5 -21.83 7.43 -3.47
N VAL A 6 -20.51 7.43 -3.32
CA VAL A 6 -19.84 7.52 -2.01
C VAL A 6 -18.73 8.57 -2.03
N GLN A 7 -18.28 9.00 -0.87
CA GLN A 7 -17.11 9.85 -0.70
C GLN A 7 -16.18 9.15 0.29
N PHE A 8 -14.93 8.93 -0.12
CA PHE A 8 -13.93 8.37 0.78
C PHE A 8 -13.37 9.48 1.67
N PRO A 9 -13.20 9.24 2.98
CA PRO A 9 -12.43 10.13 3.83
C PRO A 9 -10.97 10.17 3.35
N GLU A 10 -10.32 11.30 3.59
CA GLU A 10 -8.89 11.44 3.33
C GLU A 10 -8.11 10.44 4.18
N LEU A 11 -7.11 9.78 3.58
CA LEU A 11 -6.33 8.81 4.33
C LEU A 11 -5.28 9.48 5.17
N VAL A 12 -5.20 8.98 6.41
CA VAL A 12 -4.09 9.28 7.29
C VAL A 12 -2.84 8.57 6.73
N HIS A 13 -2.01 9.35 6.06
CA HIS A 13 -0.68 8.93 5.63
C HIS A 13 0.22 8.79 6.85
N THR A 14 0.59 7.56 7.16
CA THR A 14 1.53 7.22 8.24
C THR A 14 2.86 6.83 7.62
N ARG A 15 3.97 7.13 8.31
CA ARG A 15 5.31 6.76 7.83
C ARG A 15 5.54 5.27 8.02
N TYR A 16 4.96 4.70 9.07
CA TYR A 16 5.10 3.31 9.42
C TYR A 16 3.75 2.68 9.76
N ALA A 17 3.53 1.44 9.34
CA ALA A 17 2.27 0.72 9.57
C ALA A 17 1.90 0.63 11.06
N TYR A 18 2.89 0.49 11.96
CA TYR A 18 2.64 0.38 13.39
C TYR A 18 2.00 1.64 14.01
N GLU A 19 2.08 2.80 13.36
CA GLU A 19 1.44 4.04 13.83
C GLU A 19 -0.09 3.95 13.77
N ARG A 20 -0.61 3.04 12.93
CA ARG A 20 -2.04 2.75 12.79
C ARG A 20 -2.52 1.72 13.80
N LEU A 21 -1.61 1.06 14.51
CA LEU A 21 -1.93 -0.03 15.42
C LEU A 21 -2.25 0.50 16.81
N LYS A 22 -3.34 -0.01 17.38
CA LYS A 22 -3.75 0.21 18.76
C LYS A 22 -3.78 -1.10 19.51
N GLN A 23 -3.57 -1.05 20.82
CA GLN A 23 -3.66 -2.19 21.72
C GLN A 23 -4.60 -1.87 22.88
N CYS A 24 -5.42 -2.84 23.25
CA CYS A 24 -6.31 -2.75 24.39
C CYS A 24 -5.52 -2.88 25.69
N VAL A 25 -5.64 -1.89 26.59
CA VAL A 25 -4.95 -1.92 27.89
C VAL A 25 -5.48 -2.98 28.85
N ARG A 26 -6.66 -3.56 28.59
CA ARG A 26 -7.27 -4.58 29.46
C ARG A 26 -6.92 -6.00 29.04
N CYS A 27 -7.14 -6.35 27.78
CA CYS A 27 -6.94 -7.72 27.28
C CYS A 27 -5.67 -7.90 26.44
N GLY A 28 -4.97 -6.82 26.08
CA GLY A 28 -3.79 -6.88 25.21
C GLY A 28 -4.08 -7.08 23.73
N ALA A 29 -5.36 -7.23 23.33
CA ALA A 29 -5.73 -7.41 21.93
C ALA A 29 -5.38 -6.19 21.07
N TYR A 30 -4.95 -6.46 19.85
CA TYR A 30 -4.60 -5.45 18.87
C TYR A 30 -5.77 -5.13 17.94
N SER A 31 -5.86 -3.87 17.50
CA SER A 31 -6.80 -3.44 16.46
C SER A 31 -6.18 -2.31 15.65
N SER A 32 -6.48 -2.32 14.35
CA SER A 32 -6.15 -1.23 13.42
C SER A 32 -7.31 -0.25 13.27
N LEU A 33 -8.50 -0.63 13.76
CA LEU A 33 -9.71 0.13 13.55
C LEU A 33 -9.80 1.32 14.51
N GLY A 34 -10.47 2.37 14.03
CA GLY A 34 -10.80 3.57 14.80
C GLY A 34 -11.88 3.39 15.86
N LEU A 35 -12.13 2.16 16.34
CA LEU A 35 -13.24 1.85 17.24
C LEU A 35 -12.99 2.41 18.65
N GLU A 36 -14.08 2.77 19.34
CA GLU A 36 -14.03 3.15 20.76
C GLU A 36 -14.06 1.93 21.68
N THR A 37 -14.65 0.83 21.22
CA THR A 37 -14.78 -0.44 21.94
C THR A 37 -13.78 -1.47 21.44
N CYS A 38 -13.24 -2.26 22.36
CA CYS A 38 -12.39 -3.39 22.00
C CYS A 38 -13.26 -4.58 21.54
N LEU A 39 -13.01 -5.10 20.34
CA LEU A 39 -13.75 -6.25 19.80
C LEU A 39 -13.54 -7.57 20.58
N SER A 40 -12.47 -7.68 21.37
CA SER A 40 -12.14 -8.90 22.10
C SER A 40 -12.73 -8.94 23.52
N CYS A 41 -12.78 -7.81 24.22
CA CYS A 41 -13.24 -7.75 25.62
C CYS A 41 -14.35 -6.73 25.88
N GLU A 42 -14.87 -6.10 24.81
CA GLU A 42 -15.97 -5.13 24.83
C GLU A 42 -15.73 -3.88 25.69
N ALA A 43 -14.51 -3.68 26.19
CA ALA A 43 -14.18 -2.54 27.02
C ALA A 43 -14.12 -1.24 26.20
N GLU A 44 -14.92 -0.26 26.61
CA GLU A 44 -14.95 1.11 26.09
C GLU A 44 -13.66 1.89 26.42
N HIS A 45 -13.23 2.75 25.49
CA HIS A 45 -12.08 3.65 25.58
C HIS A 45 -10.77 2.97 26.03
N SER A 46 -10.63 1.68 25.71
CA SER A 46 -9.52 0.84 26.16
C SER A 46 -8.37 0.74 25.15
N LEU A 47 -8.61 1.14 23.89
CA LEU A 47 -7.63 1.07 22.81
C LEU A 47 -6.69 2.28 22.85
N ARG A 48 -5.39 2.03 22.99
CA ARG A 48 -4.35 3.06 22.95
C ARG A 48 -3.36 2.82 21.82
N PRO A 49 -2.78 3.87 21.22
CA PRO A 49 -1.71 3.72 20.25
C PRO A 49 -0.54 2.91 20.82
N VAL A 50 0.00 1.99 20.02
CA VAL A 50 1.12 1.12 20.46
C VAL A 50 2.37 1.94 20.79
N THR A 51 2.55 3.09 20.14
CA THR A 51 3.63 4.06 20.44
C THR A 51 3.56 4.58 21.87
N ASP A 52 2.37 4.89 22.39
CA ASP A 52 2.19 5.38 23.76
C ASP A 52 2.47 4.29 24.80
N ILE A 53 2.17 3.04 24.48
CA ILE A 53 2.48 1.89 25.31
C ILE A 53 4.00 1.68 25.37
N ALA A 54 4.68 1.68 24.21
CA ALA A 54 6.13 1.57 24.14
C ALA A 54 6.83 2.69 24.94
N ARG A 55 6.35 3.94 24.83
CA ARG A 55 6.86 5.08 25.63
C ARG A 55 6.68 4.87 27.13
N THR A 56 5.54 4.32 27.54
CA THR A 56 5.25 4.04 28.95
C THR A 56 6.18 2.96 29.50
N VAL A 57 6.40 1.88 28.75
CA VAL A 57 7.34 0.81 29.10
C VAL A 57 8.76 1.35 29.22
N LEU A 58 9.21 2.16 28.26
CA LEU A 58 10.53 2.80 28.29
C LEU A 58 10.71 3.74 29.48
N ARG A 59 9.69 4.54 29.80
CA ARG A 59 9.74 5.46 30.94
C ARG A 59 9.89 4.70 32.26
N ASN A 60 9.14 3.63 32.43
CA ASN A 60 9.20 2.80 33.62
C ASN A 60 10.54 2.05 33.72
N GLY A 61 11.07 1.57 32.60
CA GLY A 61 12.42 0.98 32.52
C GLY A 61 13.51 1.97 32.93
N LYS A 62 13.47 3.20 32.39
CA LYS A 62 14.41 4.27 32.77
C LYS A 62 14.37 4.58 34.26
N LEU A 63 13.18 4.64 34.86
CA LEU A 63 13.04 4.88 36.30
C LEU A 63 13.62 3.73 37.12
N ARG A 64 13.32 2.48 36.75
CA ARG A 64 13.84 1.30 37.44
C ARG A 64 15.36 1.23 37.38
N ASP A 65 15.94 1.42 36.19
CA ASP A 65 17.39 1.38 36.01
C ASP A 65 18.06 2.52 36.78
N ALA A 66 17.51 3.74 36.75
CA ALA A 66 18.03 4.87 37.52
C ALA A 66 17.97 4.61 39.04
N LEU A 67 16.90 3.97 39.54
CA LEU A 67 16.79 3.56 40.93
C LEU A 67 17.83 2.49 41.30
N LEU A 68 18.08 1.50 40.44
CA LEU A 68 19.12 0.48 40.67
C LEU A 68 20.51 1.09 40.71
N LEU A 69 20.81 2.01 39.77
CA LEU A 69 22.08 2.74 39.75
C LEU A 69 22.23 3.63 40.99
N GLY A 70 21.18 4.35 41.40
CA GLY A 70 21.17 5.13 42.64
C GLY A 70 21.37 4.27 43.89
N ALA A 71 20.68 3.13 43.98
CA ALA A 71 20.82 2.18 45.08
C ALA A 71 22.24 1.59 45.15
N SER A 72 22.88 1.33 44.00
CA SER A 72 24.27 0.86 43.97
C SER A 72 25.25 1.91 44.50
N GLY A 73 25.04 3.19 44.20
CA GLY A 73 25.83 4.30 44.75
C GLY A 73 25.65 4.45 46.27
N LEU A 74 24.41 4.32 46.76
CA LEU A 74 24.11 4.34 48.19
C LEU A 74 24.68 3.13 48.93
N ALA A 75 24.66 1.95 48.33
CA ALA A 75 25.31 0.77 48.91
C ALA A 75 26.82 0.99 49.06
N GLY A 76 27.48 1.54 48.03
CA GLY A 76 28.90 1.92 48.11
C GLY A 76 29.20 2.91 49.25
N PHE A 77 28.29 3.85 49.50
CA PHE A 77 28.39 4.79 50.62
C PHE A 77 28.30 4.10 51.99
N VAL A 78 27.39 3.13 52.16
CA VAL A 78 27.22 2.40 53.43
C VAL A 78 28.44 1.53 53.75
N PHE A 79 29.09 0.96 52.74
CA PHE A 79 30.28 0.12 52.92
C PHE A 79 31.60 0.90 53.00
N ALA A 80 31.57 2.22 52.81
CA ALA A 80 32.76 3.07 52.88
C ALA A 80 33.29 3.16 54.32
N ARG A 81 34.61 2.99 54.49
CA ARG A 81 35.27 3.04 55.81
C ARG A 81 35.91 4.38 56.14
N SER A 82 35.99 5.29 55.16
CA SER A 82 36.58 6.61 55.33
C SER A 82 35.72 7.71 54.70
N VAL A 83 35.82 8.93 55.25
CA VAL A 83 35.09 10.12 54.74
C VAL A 83 35.43 10.39 53.27
N LEU A 84 36.67 10.10 52.87
CA LEU A 84 37.14 10.24 51.49
C LEU A 84 36.51 9.18 50.57
N GLN A 85 36.31 7.96 51.05
CA GLN A 85 35.59 6.92 50.30
C GLN A 85 34.10 7.25 50.17
N MET A 86 33.49 7.82 51.22
CA MET A 86 32.08 8.24 51.22
C MET A 86 31.82 9.35 50.19
N SER A 87 32.70 10.37 50.11
CA SER A 87 32.54 11.44 49.13
C SER A 87 32.70 10.91 47.71
N VAL A 88 33.71 10.07 47.47
CA VAL A 88 33.97 9.46 46.16
C VAL A 88 32.80 8.58 45.71
N SER A 89 32.24 7.74 46.58
CA SER A 89 31.10 6.88 46.23
C SER A 89 29.85 7.68 45.87
N LEU A 90 29.58 8.76 46.62
CA LEU A 90 28.43 9.62 46.38
C LEU A 90 28.56 10.40 45.05
N THR A 91 29.73 11.00 44.81
CA THR A 91 29.99 11.74 43.56
C THR A 91 29.99 10.80 42.36
N ALA A 92 30.58 9.60 42.47
CA ALA A 92 30.57 8.61 41.41
C ALA A 92 29.15 8.12 41.10
N GLY A 93 28.34 7.84 42.13
CA GLY A 93 26.93 7.43 41.96
C GLY A 93 26.09 8.51 41.26
N LEU A 94 26.21 9.78 41.69
CA LEU A 94 25.52 10.90 41.06
C LEU A 94 25.96 11.11 39.61
N LEU A 95 27.26 11.03 39.34
CA LEU A 95 27.81 11.16 37.99
C LEU A 95 27.30 10.04 37.07
N LEU A 96 27.25 8.81 37.57
CA LEU A 96 26.77 7.66 36.81
C LEU A 96 25.27 7.78 36.46
N VAL A 97 24.44 8.19 37.42
CA VAL A 97 23.01 8.49 37.16
C VAL A 97 22.87 9.64 36.15
N GLY A 98 23.67 10.70 36.29
CA GLY A 98 23.67 11.84 35.36
C GLY A 98 24.01 11.44 33.92
N VAL A 99 25.08 10.65 33.74
CA VAL A 99 25.50 10.12 32.43
C VAL A 99 24.43 9.19 31.87
N TYR A 100 23.84 8.31 32.68
CA TYR A 100 22.76 7.42 32.26
C TYR A 100 21.53 8.20 31.75
N VAL A 101 21.08 9.22 32.49
CA VAL A 101 19.96 10.07 32.08
C VAL A 101 20.29 10.82 30.79
N TRP A 102 21.51 11.34 30.64
CA TRP A 102 21.96 12.02 29.43
C TRP A 102 21.95 11.08 28.22
N LEU A 103 22.50 9.86 28.35
CA LEU A 103 22.46 8.83 27.30
C LEU A 103 21.01 8.47 26.93
N CYS A 104 20.15 8.28 27.93
CA CYS A 104 18.73 7.97 27.72
C CYS A 104 17.95 9.07 27.00
N LYS A 105 18.37 10.34 27.14
CA LYS A 105 17.83 11.46 26.36
C LYS A 105 18.39 11.48 24.96
N ARG A 106 19.70 11.30 24.80
CA ARG A 106 20.39 11.34 23.49
C ARG A 106 19.91 10.26 22.53
N TYR A 107 19.64 9.06 23.04
CA TYR A 107 19.23 7.88 22.26
C TYR A 107 17.75 7.52 22.48
N ALA A 108 16.91 8.47 22.89
CA ALA A 108 15.50 8.19 23.20
C ALA A 108 14.74 7.64 21.98
N GLN A 109 14.90 8.26 20.81
CA GLN A 109 14.18 7.92 19.59
C GLN A 109 14.57 6.54 19.04
N GLU A 110 15.88 6.24 18.99
CA GLU A 110 16.38 4.95 18.51
C GLU A 110 15.94 3.81 19.45
N ARG A 111 16.00 4.02 20.77
CA ARG A 111 15.51 3.05 21.75
C ARG A 111 14.01 2.80 21.63
N GLU A 112 13.22 3.85 21.36
CA GLU A 112 11.77 3.71 21.13
C GLU A 112 11.47 2.82 19.93
N GLN A 113 12.14 3.06 18.81
CA GLN A 113 11.99 2.24 17.60
C GLN A 113 12.42 0.79 17.85
N HIS A 114 13.57 0.56 18.49
CA HIS A 114 14.06 -0.78 18.78
C HIS A 114 13.10 -1.57 19.69
N THR A 115 12.64 -0.93 20.77
CA THR A 115 11.72 -1.56 21.73
C THR A 115 10.38 -1.87 21.07
N LEU A 116 9.87 -0.97 20.23
CA LEU A 116 8.63 -1.18 19.49
C LEU A 116 8.77 -2.33 18.49
N LEU A 117 9.90 -2.43 17.79
CA LEU A 117 10.18 -3.55 16.89
C LEU A 117 10.26 -4.89 17.62
N GLU A 118 10.91 -4.94 18.79
CA GLU A 118 10.99 -6.15 19.61
C GLU A 118 9.62 -6.58 20.12
N LEU A 119 8.82 -5.64 20.64
CA LEU A 119 7.45 -5.91 21.09
C LEU A 119 6.59 -6.46 19.94
N LEU A 120 6.60 -5.81 18.78
CA LEU A 120 5.82 -6.26 17.63
C LEU A 120 6.30 -7.61 17.07
N LYS A 121 7.60 -7.91 17.15
CA LYS A 121 8.15 -9.20 16.74
C LYS A 121 7.67 -10.31 17.68
N GLN A 122 7.71 -10.06 18.98
CA GLN A 122 7.28 -11.00 20.01
C GLN A 122 5.76 -11.22 19.97
N GLU A 123 4.98 -10.18 19.72
CA GLU A 123 3.51 -10.20 19.74
C GLU A 123 2.90 -10.32 18.32
N SER A 124 3.70 -10.67 17.33
CA SER A 124 3.26 -10.75 15.92
C SER A 124 2.05 -11.66 15.68
N ALA A 125 1.95 -12.77 16.42
CA ALA A 125 0.79 -13.65 16.38
C ALA A 125 -0.48 -12.96 16.91
N GLN A 126 -0.38 -12.24 18.03
CA GLN A 126 -1.50 -11.50 18.61
C GLN A 126 -1.95 -10.34 17.73
N VAL A 127 -1.01 -9.67 17.07
CA VAL A 127 -1.33 -8.65 16.05
C VAL A 127 -2.13 -9.29 14.92
N ARG A 128 -1.69 -10.44 14.41
CA ARG A 128 -2.40 -11.15 13.33
C ARG A 128 -3.82 -11.54 13.76
N ASP A 129 -3.98 -12.11 14.94
CA ASP A 129 -5.29 -12.54 15.45
C ASP A 129 -6.23 -11.35 15.67
N GLY A 130 -5.70 -10.22 16.16
CA GLY A 130 -6.44 -8.95 16.23
C GLY A 130 -6.89 -8.44 14.87
N MET A 131 -6.04 -8.51 13.85
CA MET A 131 -6.41 -8.11 12.48
C MET A 131 -7.45 -9.06 11.85
N LEU A 132 -7.43 -10.35 12.19
CA LEU A 132 -8.45 -11.31 11.74
C LEU A 132 -9.81 -10.98 12.37
N LEU A 133 -9.85 -10.62 13.65
CA LEU A 133 -11.06 -10.17 14.33
C LEU A 133 -11.59 -8.85 13.73
N ASP A 134 -10.71 -7.90 13.43
CA ASP A 134 -11.06 -6.68 12.70
C ASP A 134 -11.67 -7.01 11.32
N ALA A 135 -11.14 -8.02 10.62
CA ALA A 135 -11.63 -8.46 9.32
C ALA A 135 -13.01 -9.14 9.40
N GLU A 136 -13.25 -9.94 10.44
CA GLU A 136 -14.57 -10.50 10.74
C GLU A 136 -15.61 -9.40 11.02
N ASN A 137 -15.21 -8.37 11.77
CA ASN A 137 -16.07 -7.21 12.01
C ASN A 137 -16.42 -6.47 10.70
N ALA A 138 -15.44 -6.26 9.82
CA ALA A 138 -15.69 -5.67 8.50
C ALA A 138 -16.58 -6.55 7.61
N ALA A 139 -16.44 -7.87 7.69
CA ALA A 139 -17.35 -8.80 7.02
C ALA A 139 -18.78 -8.75 7.59
N GLY A 140 -18.92 -8.42 8.88
CA GLY A 140 -20.21 -8.12 9.52
C GLY A 140 -20.92 -6.93 8.86
N ASP A 141 -20.20 -5.83 8.64
CA ASP A 141 -20.75 -4.63 7.97
C ASP A 141 -21.24 -4.94 6.54
N LEU A 142 -20.55 -5.82 5.81
CA LEU A 142 -20.98 -6.26 4.47
C LEU A 142 -22.32 -7.00 4.50
N LYS A 143 -22.57 -7.80 5.54
CA LYS A 143 -23.86 -8.49 5.72
C LYS A 143 -24.99 -7.52 6.04
N SER A 144 -24.66 -6.40 6.69
CA SER A 144 -25.59 -5.32 7.03
C SER A 144 -25.78 -4.29 5.90
N GLU A 145 -25.28 -4.57 4.70
CA GLU A 145 -25.32 -3.66 3.53
C GLU A 145 -24.64 -2.29 3.72
N ASP A 146 -23.73 -2.17 4.69
CA ASP A 146 -22.87 -1.00 4.88
C ASP A 146 -21.50 -1.25 4.22
N GLU A 147 -21.47 -1.19 2.89
CA GLU A 147 -20.25 -1.52 2.15
C GLU A 147 -19.18 -0.44 2.27
N LEU A 148 -19.56 0.81 2.59
CA LEU A 148 -18.62 1.91 2.78
C LEU A 148 -17.82 1.68 4.06
N SER A 149 -18.49 1.44 5.19
CA SER A 149 -17.81 1.14 6.46
C SER A 149 -16.94 -0.11 6.33
N ALA A 150 -17.47 -1.17 5.71
CA ALA A 150 -16.71 -2.37 5.43
C ALA A 150 -15.43 -2.09 4.61
N TYR A 151 -15.56 -1.33 3.52
CA TYR A 151 -14.41 -0.99 2.67
C TYR A 151 -13.35 -0.21 3.44
N LEU A 152 -13.74 0.78 4.25
CA LEU A 152 -12.80 1.57 5.04
C LEU A 152 -12.07 0.72 6.08
N LYS A 153 -12.79 -0.17 6.79
CA LYS A 153 -12.17 -1.12 7.72
C LYS A 153 -11.19 -2.05 6.99
N LEU A 154 -11.59 -2.66 5.88
CA LEU A 154 -10.73 -3.53 5.07
C LEU A 154 -9.51 -2.79 4.50
N ARG A 155 -9.65 -1.51 4.20
CA ARG A 155 -8.56 -0.66 3.74
C ARG A 155 -7.53 -0.43 4.84
N GLU A 156 -7.97 -0.19 6.08
CA GLU A 156 -7.10 -0.10 7.25
C GLU A 156 -6.37 -1.42 7.51
N ILE A 157 -7.11 -2.53 7.56
CA ILE A 157 -6.59 -3.88 7.77
C ILE A 157 -5.60 -4.30 6.69
N GLY A 158 -5.83 -3.89 5.43
CA GLY A 158 -4.98 -4.21 4.29
C GLY A 158 -3.53 -3.69 4.39
N HIS A 159 -3.23 -2.80 5.34
CA HIS A 159 -1.86 -2.39 5.65
C HIS A 159 -1.07 -3.48 6.40
N PHE A 160 -1.78 -4.37 7.10
CA PHE A 160 -1.21 -5.44 7.91
C PHE A 160 -1.43 -6.83 7.27
N LEU A 161 -2.64 -7.10 6.77
CA LEU A 161 -3.00 -8.36 6.12
C LEU A 161 -3.09 -8.19 4.61
N LYS A 162 -2.11 -8.73 3.89
CA LYS A 162 -2.04 -8.68 2.41
C LYS A 162 -2.66 -9.91 1.72
N GLY A 163 -3.38 -10.75 2.45
CA GLY A 163 -3.98 -11.97 1.92
C GLY A 163 -5.04 -11.69 0.86
N ASP A 164 -5.19 -12.61 -0.09
CA ASP A 164 -6.13 -12.47 -1.21
C ASP A 164 -7.58 -12.31 -0.78
N GLN A 165 -7.98 -12.91 0.34
CA GLN A 165 -9.33 -12.75 0.89
C GLN A 165 -9.67 -11.27 1.16
N ILE A 166 -8.75 -10.50 1.73
CA ILE A 166 -8.95 -9.07 2.00
C ILE A 166 -9.04 -8.29 0.68
N LYS A 167 -8.21 -8.64 -0.31
CA LYS A 167 -8.24 -8.01 -1.64
C LYS A 167 -9.61 -8.23 -2.30
N LEU A 168 -10.10 -9.47 -2.31
CA LEU A 168 -11.39 -9.83 -2.91
C LEU A 168 -12.56 -9.12 -2.21
N LEU A 169 -12.56 -9.03 -0.88
CA LEU A 169 -13.58 -8.28 -0.16
C LEU A 169 -13.55 -6.78 -0.50
N LYS A 170 -12.36 -6.17 -0.64
CA LYS A 170 -12.24 -4.78 -1.08
C LYS A 170 -12.75 -4.57 -2.50
N ILE A 171 -12.42 -5.48 -3.42
CA ILE A 171 -12.90 -5.47 -4.81
C ILE A 171 -14.42 -5.56 -4.84
N TYR A 172 -15.00 -6.43 -4.03
CA TYR A 172 -16.44 -6.58 -3.89
C TYR A 172 -17.13 -5.26 -3.48
N CYS A 173 -16.58 -4.55 -2.50
CA CYS A 173 -17.08 -3.21 -2.12
C CYS A 173 -16.94 -2.22 -3.28
N LEU A 174 -15.76 -2.15 -3.89
CA LEU A 174 -15.43 -1.17 -4.93
C LEU A 174 -16.32 -1.30 -6.16
N ASN A 175 -16.68 -2.52 -6.55
CA ASN A 175 -17.60 -2.77 -7.67
C ASN A 175 -19.04 -2.26 -7.41
N ARG A 176 -19.41 -2.01 -6.15
CA ARG A 176 -20.70 -1.41 -5.77
C ARG A 176 -20.69 0.10 -5.77
N PHE A 177 -19.53 0.75 -5.90
CA PHE A 177 -19.41 2.20 -5.88
C PHE A 177 -19.34 2.81 -7.28
N ILE A 178 -19.82 4.05 -7.40
CA ILE A 178 -19.55 4.91 -8.55
C ILE A 178 -18.15 5.49 -8.36
N LEU A 179 -17.17 4.92 -9.05
CA LEU A 179 -15.78 5.35 -8.97
C LEU A 179 -15.60 6.69 -9.68
N ARG A 180 -14.86 7.60 -9.05
CA ARG A 180 -14.52 8.91 -9.61
C ARG A 180 -13.03 9.21 -9.49
N ARG A 181 -12.54 10.15 -10.30
CA ARG A 181 -11.10 10.45 -10.42
C ARG A 181 -10.53 11.11 -9.17
N ASP A 182 -11.36 11.87 -8.45
CA ASP A 182 -11.05 12.53 -7.16
C ASP A 182 -10.86 11.55 -6.01
N MET A 183 -11.34 10.31 -6.15
CA MET A 183 -11.21 9.30 -5.10
C MET A 183 -9.78 8.77 -5.01
N ASP A 184 -9.37 8.44 -3.78
CA ASP A 184 -8.12 7.74 -3.56
C ASP A 184 -8.30 6.24 -3.81
N LEU A 185 -8.23 5.87 -5.09
CA LEU A 185 -8.36 4.50 -5.61
C LEU A 185 -7.00 3.80 -5.63
N GLU A 186 -7.03 2.49 -5.39
CA GLU A 186 -5.86 1.62 -5.42
C GLU A 186 -6.06 0.50 -6.45
N LEU A 187 -5.00 0.10 -7.15
CA LEU A 187 -5.04 -1.02 -8.10
C LEU A 187 -3.96 -2.05 -7.79
N GLY A 188 -2.70 -1.62 -7.67
CA GLY A 188 -1.57 -2.53 -7.48
C GLY A 188 -1.67 -3.41 -6.21
N THR A 189 -2.23 -2.87 -5.12
CA THR A 189 -2.43 -3.60 -3.85
C THR A 189 -3.61 -4.59 -3.90
N LEU A 190 -4.47 -4.48 -4.91
CA LEU A 190 -5.67 -5.32 -5.07
C LEU A 190 -5.49 -6.45 -6.07
N ILE A 191 -4.33 -6.55 -6.73
CA ILE A 191 -4.08 -7.62 -7.71
C ILE A 191 -4.12 -8.98 -6.97
N PRO A 192 -5.10 -9.86 -7.29
CA PRO A 192 -5.18 -11.19 -6.70
C PRO A 192 -4.12 -12.11 -7.31
N GLU A 193 -3.73 -13.16 -6.58
CA GLU A 193 -2.77 -14.14 -7.09
C GLU A 193 -3.40 -15.04 -8.17
N ALA A 194 -4.68 -15.40 -7.97
CA ALA A 194 -5.52 -16.17 -8.89
C ALA A 194 -6.39 -15.26 -9.77
N PHE A 195 -6.89 -15.81 -10.88
CA PHE A 195 -7.85 -15.10 -11.73
C PHE A 195 -9.17 -14.86 -10.97
N ASP A 196 -9.62 -13.60 -10.97
CA ASP A 196 -10.91 -13.22 -10.43
C ASP A 196 -11.69 -12.31 -11.40
N PRO A 197 -12.94 -12.64 -11.77
CA PRO A 197 -13.72 -11.87 -12.74
C PRO A 197 -14.21 -10.52 -12.17
N ASP A 198 -14.44 -10.41 -10.86
CA ASP A 198 -14.84 -9.16 -10.23
C ASP A 198 -13.68 -8.16 -10.17
N PHE A 199 -12.44 -8.65 -10.06
CA PHE A 199 -11.25 -7.83 -10.23
C PHE A 199 -11.17 -7.26 -11.64
N VAL A 200 -11.45 -8.06 -12.69
CA VAL A 200 -11.46 -7.56 -14.08
C VAL A 200 -12.53 -6.49 -14.28
N ARG A 201 -13.72 -6.65 -13.68
CA ARG A 201 -14.76 -5.61 -13.68
C ARG A 201 -14.28 -4.32 -13.04
N TYR A 202 -13.60 -4.42 -11.91
CA TYR A 202 -13.00 -3.26 -11.24
C TYR A 202 -11.94 -2.60 -12.11
N VAL A 203 -11.04 -3.38 -12.72
CA VAL A 203 -10.00 -2.89 -13.65
C VAL A 203 -10.61 -2.11 -14.82
N ASN A 204 -11.68 -2.62 -15.44
CA ASN A 204 -12.38 -1.94 -16.54
C ASN A 204 -12.88 -0.55 -16.13
N GLU A 205 -13.37 -0.39 -14.89
CA GLU A 205 -13.83 0.91 -14.39
C GLU A 205 -12.64 1.82 -14.06
N ILE A 206 -11.56 1.28 -13.49
CA ILE A 206 -10.33 2.03 -13.19
C ILE A 206 -9.67 2.56 -14.45
N CYS A 207 -9.61 1.78 -15.52
CA CYS A 207 -9.03 2.23 -16.77
C CYS A 207 -9.78 3.41 -17.42
N LYS A 208 -11.08 3.57 -17.13
CA LYS A 208 -11.89 4.72 -17.59
C LYS A 208 -11.63 5.96 -16.74
N VAL A 209 -11.50 5.77 -15.42
CA VAL A 209 -11.51 6.87 -14.44
C VAL A 209 -10.10 7.37 -14.09
N LYS A 210 -9.15 6.44 -13.89
CA LYS A 210 -7.80 6.71 -13.38
C LYS A 210 -6.76 5.77 -14.01
N PRO A 211 -6.55 5.82 -15.35
CA PRO A 211 -5.66 4.90 -16.08
C PRO A 211 -4.19 4.94 -15.63
N GLU A 212 -3.76 5.96 -14.87
CA GLU A 212 -2.44 6.08 -14.24
C GLU A 212 -2.15 4.97 -13.23
N LEU A 213 -3.19 4.35 -12.68
CA LEU A 213 -3.04 3.26 -11.72
C LEU A 213 -2.58 1.95 -12.39
N VAL A 214 -2.71 1.86 -13.73
CA VAL A 214 -2.22 0.71 -14.49
C VAL A 214 -0.70 0.75 -14.53
N ARG A 215 -0.08 -0.12 -13.74
CA ARG A 215 1.37 -0.30 -13.63
C ARG A 215 1.78 -1.67 -14.19
N ARG A 216 3.09 -1.93 -14.20
CA ARG A 216 3.70 -3.18 -14.63
C ARG A 216 2.99 -4.43 -14.08
N ASP A 217 2.78 -4.49 -12.76
CA ASP A 217 2.15 -5.64 -12.11
C ASP A 217 0.75 -5.97 -12.67
N MET A 218 -0.01 -4.95 -13.06
CA MET A 218 -1.32 -5.12 -13.69
C MET A 218 -1.21 -5.64 -15.13
N LEU A 219 -0.22 -5.15 -15.89
CA LEU A 219 0.03 -5.65 -17.25
C LEU A 219 0.54 -7.10 -17.22
N ASP A 220 1.37 -7.46 -16.23
CA ASP A 220 1.81 -8.83 -16.00
C ASP A 220 0.62 -9.75 -15.64
N TYR A 221 -0.29 -9.29 -14.78
CA TYR A 221 -1.53 -10.01 -14.47
C TYR A 221 -2.39 -10.21 -15.73
N ALA A 222 -2.60 -9.14 -16.52
CA ALA A 222 -3.40 -9.20 -17.74
C ALA A 222 -2.80 -10.13 -18.79
N ARG A 223 -1.46 -10.15 -18.92
CA ARG A 223 -0.75 -11.08 -19.79
C ARG A 223 -0.88 -12.53 -19.29
N LYS A 224 -0.76 -12.77 -17.99
CA LYS A 224 -0.87 -14.10 -17.38
C LYS A 224 -2.24 -14.72 -17.60
N TYR A 225 -3.31 -13.94 -17.40
CA TYR A 225 -4.70 -14.41 -17.47
C TYR A 225 -5.43 -13.94 -18.74
N ARG A 226 -4.69 -13.73 -19.83
CA ARG A 226 -5.24 -13.16 -21.07
C ARG A 226 -6.47 -13.91 -21.57
N GLY A 227 -6.40 -15.23 -21.68
CA GLY A 227 -7.52 -16.05 -22.17
C GLY A 227 -8.74 -15.97 -21.28
N ASP A 228 -8.55 -15.99 -19.96
CA ASP A 228 -9.65 -15.89 -18.99
C ASP A 228 -10.32 -14.52 -19.02
N ILE A 229 -9.51 -13.45 -19.17
CA ILE A 229 -10.02 -12.08 -19.31
C ILE A 229 -10.82 -11.95 -20.60
N GLU A 230 -10.27 -12.38 -21.74
CA GLU A 230 -10.93 -12.28 -23.06
C GLU A 230 -12.24 -13.08 -23.14
N ALA A 231 -12.38 -14.16 -22.38
CA ALA A 231 -13.61 -14.93 -22.28
C ALA A 231 -14.77 -14.18 -21.58
N LEU A 232 -14.48 -13.13 -20.82
CA LEU A 232 -15.51 -12.30 -20.18
C LEU A 232 -16.18 -11.37 -21.21
N ALA A 233 -17.47 -11.09 -21.03
CA ALA A 233 -18.21 -10.16 -21.89
C ALA A 233 -17.57 -8.76 -21.98
N ILE A 234 -16.94 -8.29 -20.90
CA ILE A 234 -16.19 -7.02 -20.84
C ILE A 234 -14.71 -7.17 -21.16
N GLY A 235 -14.24 -8.39 -21.39
CA GLY A 235 -12.85 -8.77 -21.54
C GLY A 235 -12.12 -8.03 -22.66
N PRO A 236 -12.60 -8.11 -23.92
CA PRO A 236 -11.98 -7.43 -25.05
C PRO A 236 -11.86 -5.91 -24.85
N GLN A 237 -12.91 -5.29 -24.28
CA GLN A 237 -12.89 -3.86 -23.95
C GLN A 237 -11.84 -3.56 -22.87
N THR A 238 -11.75 -4.39 -21.84
CA THR A 238 -10.82 -4.22 -20.73
C THR A 238 -9.37 -4.34 -21.21
N MET A 239 -9.09 -5.32 -22.07
CA MET A 239 -7.77 -5.52 -22.66
C MET A 239 -7.34 -4.36 -23.56
N ALA A 240 -8.26 -3.84 -24.39
CA ALA A 240 -7.99 -2.65 -25.20
C ALA A 240 -7.72 -1.40 -24.33
N GLN A 241 -8.43 -1.25 -23.22
CA GLN A 241 -8.19 -0.16 -22.29
C GLN A 241 -6.85 -0.28 -21.57
N LEU A 242 -6.46 -1.50 -21.16
CA LEU A 242 -5.15 -1.79 -20.57
C LEU A 242 -4.01 -1.52 -21.57
N ALA A 243 -4.17 -1.95 -22.82
CA ALA A 243 -3.23 -1.65 -23.90
C ALA A 243 -3.07 -0.14 -24.10
N GLY A 244 -4.19 0.60 -24.14
CA GLY A 244 -4.19 2.06 -24.21
C GLY A 244 -3.54 2.75 -22.99
N ALA A 245 -3.72 2.19 -21.79
CA ALA A 245 -3.08 2.71 -20.58
C ALA A 245 -1.57 2.45 -20.57
N ALA A 246 -1.11 1.32 -21.13
CA ALA A 246 0.31 0.98 -21.23
C ALA A 246 1.11 2.01 -22.04
N LEU A 247 0.49 2.64 -23.04
CA LEU A 247 1.11 3.70 -23.88
C LEU A 247 1.57 4.94 -23.08
N ARG A 248 1.16 5.06 -21.81
CA ARG A 248 1.61 6.16 -20.95
C ARG A 248 3.09 6.09 -20.62
N VAL A 249 3.68 4.90 -20.64
CA VAL A 249 5.07 4.65 -20.27
C VAL A 249 5.77 3.99 -21.46
N LYS A 250 6.79 4.66 -22.03
CA LYS A 250 7.54 4.18 -23.20
C LYS A 250 8.08 2.77 -23.03
N GLU A 251 8.59 2.47 -21.83
CA GLU A 251 9.14 1.14 -21.51
C GLU A 251 8.09 0.03 -21.56
N TYR A 252 6.82 0.30 -21.26
CA TYR A 252 5.76 -0.70 -21.38
C TYR A 252 5.47 -1.07 -22.85
N VAL A 253 5.66 -0.15 -23.78
CA VAL A 253 5.51 -0.44 -25.23
C VAL A 253 6.55 -1.47 -25.69
N VAL A 254 7.76 -1.40 -25.13
CA VAL A 254 8.84 -2.35 -25.41
C VAL A 254 8.61 -3.70 -24.70
N GLN A 255 8.08 -3.68 -23.48
CA GLN A 255 7.90 -4.89 -22.66
C GLN A 255 6.65 -5.70 -23.02
N TYR A 256 5.58 -5.04 -23.50
CA TYR A 256 4.29 -5.66 -23.81
C TYR A 256 3.85 -5.43 -25.26
N PRO A 257 4.72 -5.68 -26.26
CA PRO A 257 4.41 -5.33 -27.64
C PRO A 257 3.24 -6.15 -28.20
N ASP A 258 3.14 -7.43 -27.83
CA ASP A 258 2.07 -8.32 -28.32
C ASP A 258 0.69 -7.93 -27.77
N LEU A 259 0.63 -7.57 -26.48
CA LEU A 259 -0.60 -7.07 -25.85
C LEU A 259 -1.11 -5.84 -26.60
N ILE A 260 -0.22 -4.90 -26.92
CA ILE A 260 -0.61 -3.67 -27.62
C ILE A 260 -0.99 -4.00 -29.07
N ALA A 261 -0.18 -4.81 -29.77
CA ALA A 261 -0.35 -5.18 -31.17
C ALA A 261 -1.71 -5.83 -31.46
N ASP A 262 -2.24 -6.59 -30.50
CA ASP A 262 -3.53 -7.28 -30.67
C ASP A 262 -4.74 -6.37 -30.44
N HIS A 263 -4.53 -5.18 -29.86
CA HIS A 263 -5.60 -4.23 -29.55
C HIS A 263 -5.41 -2.85 -30.22
N VAL A 264 -4.48 -2.72 -31.18
CA VAL A 264 -4.23 -1.48 -31.92
C VAL A 264 -5.52 -0.90 -32.54
N GLY A 265 -6.32 -1.75 -33.21
CA GLY A 265 -7.56 -1.31 -33.85
C GLY A 265 -8.68 -0.88 -32.90
N ALA A 266 -8.52 -1.09 -31.59
CA ALA A 266 -9.46 -0.63 -30.56
C ALA A 266 -8.98 0.65 -29.85
N LEU A 267 -7.82 1.19 -30.22
CA LEU A 267 -7.30 2.44 -29.67
C LEU A 267 -8.07 3.65 -30.22
N SER A 268 -8.28 4.66 -29.38
CA SER A 268 -8.77 5.96 -29.86
C SER A 268 -7.70 6.66 -30.71
N ARG A 269 -8.12 7.59 -31.58
CA ARG A 269 -7.24 8.41 -32.43
C ARG A 269 -6.01 8.91 -31.67
N ASP A 270 -6.20 9.58 -30.54
CA ASP A 270 -5.10 10.18 -29.75
C ASP A 270 -4.14 9.12 -29.19
N ARG A 271 -4.65 7.95 -28.83
CA ARG A 271 -3.84 6.84 -28.31
C ARG A 271 -3.04 6.19 -29.44
N LEU A 272 -3.63 6.02 -30.62
CA LEU A 272 -2.93 5.52 -31.79
C LEU A 272 -1.83 6.49 -32.23
N LEU A 273 -2.13 7.78 -32.31
CA LEU A 273 -1.15 8.82 -32.60
C LEU A 273 0.04 8.80 -31.62
N ARG A 274 -0.27 8.64 -30.32
CA ARG A 274 0.74 8.49 -29.28
C ARG A 274 1.59 7.23 -29.47
N LEU A 275 0.98 6.10 -29.78
CA LEU A 275 1.69 4.85 -30.06
C LEU A 275 2.66 5.03 -31.23
N CYS A 276 2.21 5.63 -32.34
CA CYS A 276 3.05 5.87 -33.50
C CYS A 276 4.27 6.74 -33.16
N ARG A 277 4.06 7.86 -32.44
CA ARG A 277 5.15 8.73 -31.97
C ARG A 277 6.12 7.99 -31.06
N LEU A 278 5.61 7.21 -30.10
CA LEU A 278 6.45 6.41 -29.19
C LEU A 278 7.29 5.40 -29.96
N LEU A 279 6.71 4.73 -30.94
CA LEU A 279 7.43 3.76 -31.76
C LEU A 279 8.55 4.43 -32.55
N GLN A 280 8.31 5.58 -33.20
CA GLN A 280 9.34 6.34 -33.90
C GLN A 280 10.52 6.70 -32.98
N ASP A 281 10.23 7.08 -31.73
CA ASP A 281 11.24 7.42 -30.73
C ASP A 281 11.98 6.19 -30.14
N ILE A 282 11.46 4.98 -30.28
CA ILE A 282 12.11 3.75 -29.81
C ILE A 282 13.16 3.32 -30.85
N PRO A 283 14.42 3.07 -30.45
CA PRO A 283 15.44 2.56 -31.37
C PRO A 283 14.99 1.26 -32.06
N ALA A 284 15.30 1.11 -33.35
CA ALA A 284 14.88 -0.05 -34.15
C ALA A 284 15.26 -1.41 -33.50
N SER A 285 16.42 -1.48 -32.83
CA SER A 285 16.88 -2.69 -32.13
C SER A 285 16.00 -3.14 -30.96
N ARG A 286 15.21 -2.23 -30.36
CA ARG A 286 14.28 -2.52 -29.26
C ARG A 286 12.82 -2.47 -29.68
N ARG A 287 12.54 -2.04 -30.91
CA ARG A 287 11.18 -1.89 -31.44
C ARG A 287 10.68 -3.26 -31.91
N SER A 288 9.45 -3.59 -31.57
CA SER A 288 8.78 -4.76 -32.15
C SER A 288 8.32 -4.42 -33.57
N ALA A 289 8.83 -5.13 -34.58
CA ALA A 289 8.42 -4.98 -35.97
C ALA A 289 6.91 -5.20 -36.13
N ARG A 290 6.38 -6.30 -35.57
CA ARG A 290 4.95 -6.63 -35.57
C ARG A 290 4.06 -5.50 -35.04
N LEU A 291 4.48 -4.86 -33.95
CA LEU A 291 3.72 -3.74 -33.38
C LEU A 291 3.83 -2.49 -34.25
N TYR A 292 5.00 -2.25 -34.83
CA TYR A 292 5.22 -1.13 -35.74
C TYR A 292 4.33 -1.22 -36.97
N ASP A 293 4.41 -2.33 -37.68
CA ASP A 293 3.69 -2.55 -38.94
C ASP A 293 2.19 -2.42 -38.70
N LYS A 294 1.64 -3.13 -37.69
CA LYS A 294 0.22 -3.02 -37.33
C LYS A 294 -0.21 -1.59 -36.95
N ALA A 295 0.65 -0.83 -36.26
CA ALA A 295 0.31 0.53 -35.86
C ALA A 295 0.31 1.49 -37.05
N MET A 296 1.27 1.34 -37.98
CA MET A 296 1.33 2.14 -39.21
C MET A 296 0.16 1.79 -40.15
N ASP A 297 -0.09 0.50 -40.38
CA ASP A 297 -1.21 0.01 -41.20
C ASP A 297 -2.55 0.56 -40.70
N GLU A 298 -2.78 0.49 -39.38
CA GLU A 298 -4.02 0.99 -38.79
C GLU A 298 -4.12 2.52 -38.85
N ALA A 299 -3.01 3.23 -38.67
CA ALA A 299 -2.97 4.68 -38.78
C ALA A 299 -3.24 5.14 -40.21
N GLU A 300 -2.66 4.49 -41.22
CA GLU A 300 -2.92 4.78 -42.63
C GLU A 300 -4.39 4.47 -42.99
N ARG A 301 -4.89 3.29 -42.60
CA ARG A 301 -6.26 2.84 -42.87
C ARG A 301 -7.32 3.77 -42.32
N MET A 302 -7.12 4.30 -41.11
CA MET A 302 -8.13 5.11 -40.40
C MET A 302 -7.91 6.62 -40.55
N TYR A 303 -6.66 7.07 -40.71
CA TYR A 303 -6.27 8.48 -40.59
C TYR A 303 -5.22 8.93 -41.64
N GLY A 304 -5.09 8.23 -42.78
CA GLY A 304 -4.09 8.58 -43.81
C GLY A 304 -4.15 10.02 -44.34
N ASN A 305 -5.31 10.68 -44.30
CA ASN A 305 -5.51 12.07 -44.72
C ASN A 305 -5.50 13.08 -43.54
N ASP A 306 -5.08 12.64 -42.35
CA ASP A 306 -5.07 13.47 -41.15
C ASP A 306 -3.71 14.15 -40.99
N ALA A 307 -3.71 15.49 -40.92
CA ALA A 307 -2.50 16.31 -40.84
C ALA A 307 -1.58 15.96 -39.65
N GLU A 308 -2.11 15.40 -38.56
CA GLU A 308 -1.28 14.97 -37.43
C GLU A 308 -0.55 13.63 -37.67
N PHE A 309 -1.04 12.82 -38.61
CA PHE A 309 -0.48 11.51 -38.98
C PHE A 309 0.42 11.58 -40.22
N GLU A 310 0.22 12.54 -41.13
CA GLU A 310 1.09 12.78 -42.29
C GLU A 310 2.60 12.82 -41.98
N PRO A 311 3.11 13.57 -40.97
CA PRO A 311 4.55 13.61 -40.69
C PRO A 311 5.09 12.31 -40.10
N ILE A 312 4.22 11.41 -39.67
CA ILE A 312 4.58 10.11 -39.12
C ILE A 312 4.65 9.09 -40.26
N LEU A 313 3.59 9.00 -41.07
CA LEU A 313 3.48 8.08 -42.20
C LEU A 313 4.46 8.42 -43.33
N GLY A 314 4.74 9.70 -43.56
CA GLY A 314 5.68 10.16 -44.60
C GLY A 314 7.17 9.93 -44.28
N LYS A 315 7.53 9.56 -43.04
CA LYS A 315 8.93 9.35 -42.63
C LYS A 315 9.51 8.01 -43.06
N ASP A 316 8.68 7.05 -43.47
CA ASP A 316 9.13 5.72 -43.89
C ASP A 316 9.75 5.70 -45.30
N ALA A 317 9.73 6.82 -46.04
CA ALA A 317 10.38 6.91 -47.36
C ALA A 317 11.91 7.03 -47.31
N ASN A 318 12.54 7.13 -46.13
CA ASN A 318 13.99 7.41 -45.98
C ASN A 318 14.78 6.42 -45.11
N PHE A 319 14.24 5.24 -44.79
CA PHE A 319 14.99 4.20 -44.06
C PHE A 319 14.99 2.87 -44.83
N THR A 320 15.75 2.84 -45.92
CA THR A 320 16.41 1.62 -46.43
C THR A 320 17.87 1.63 -46.02
#